data_AF-A0A9E4R0V7-F1
#
_entry.id   AF-A0A9E4R0V7-F1
#
_cell.length_a   1.000
_cell.length_b   1.000
_cell.length_c   1.000
_cell.angle_alpha   90.00
_cell.angle_beta   90.00
_cell.angle_gamma   90.00
#
_symmetry.space_group_name_H-M   'P 1'
#
loop_
_entity.id
_entity.type
_entity.pdbx_description
1 polymer ?
#
loop_
_entity_poly.entity_id
_entity_poly.type
_entity_poly.pdbx_seq_one_letter_code
_entity_poly.pdbx_strand_id
1 'polypeptide(L)'
;MDVLSWILVAIRWAHALAAVAWVGGSIFYIMVLRPSRRRMQPDASEYGAAIGAEFRSLVNTAIGVLLLTGVILSLSRLTADTVTAPYVGVLVAKIILALYMFYVVRFLRPHIYT
;
A
#
# COMPACT_ATOMS: atom_id res chain seq x y z
N MET A 1 -7.79 11.46 -29.11
CA MET A 1 -7.45 11.02 -27.75
C MET A 1 -6.94 9.60 -27.86
N ASP A 2 -5.74 9.32 -27.38
CA ASP A 2 -5.11 8.01 -27.55
C ASP A 2 -5.61 7.00 -26.50
N VAL A 3 -5.82 5.74 -26.89
CA VAL A 3 -6.34 4.68 -26.00
C VAL A 3 -5.37 4.44 -24.84
N LEU A 4 -4.07 4.49 -25.11
CA LEU A 4 -3.03 4.31 -24.09
C LEU A 4 -3.05 5.42 -23.03
N SER A 5 -3.47 6.65 -23.38
CA SER A 5 -3.57 7.76 -22.42
C SER A 5 -4.71 7.56 -21.41
N TRP A 6 -5.86 7.02 -21.85
CA TRP A 6 -6.97 6.66 -20.96
C TRP A 6 -6.60 5.52 -20.01
N ILE A 7 -5.87 4.50 -20.50
CA ILE A 7 -5.36 3.41 -19.66
C ILE A 7 -4.41 3.95 -18.58
N LEU A 8 -3.47 4.83 -18.94
CA LEU A 8 -2.56 5.45 -17.97
C LEU A 8 -3.29 6.35 -16.95
N VAL A 9 -4.39 7.02 -17.34
CA VAL A 9 -5.26 7.76 -16.40
C VAL A 9 -5.94 6.80 -15.41
N ALA A 10 -6.54 5.70 -15.88
CA ALA A 10 -7.17 4.70 -15.02
C ALA A 10 -6.19 4.07 -14.02
N ILE A 11 -4.97 3.74 -14.47
CA ILE A 11 -3.88 3.23 -13.61
C ILE A 11 -3.48 4.28 -12.56
N ARG A 12 -3.45 5.57 -12.92
CA ARG A 12 -3.13 6.67 -11.99
C ARG A 12 -4.20 6.87 -10.92
N TRP A 13 -5.49 6.71 -11.27
CA TRP A 13 -6.60 6.66 -10.31
C TRP A 13 -6.51 5.44 -9.40
N ALA A 14 -6.27 4.25 -9.95
CA ALA A 14 -6.11 3.02 -9.16
C ALA A 14 -4.95 3.13 -8.14
N HIS A 15 -3.81 3.70 -8.55
CA HIS A 15 -2.68 3.98 -7.65
C HIS A 15 -3.06 4.95 -6.52
N ALA A 16 -3.77 6.03 -6.83
CA ALA A 16 -4.21 7.02 -5.85
C ALA A 16 -5.22 6.45 -4.83
N LEU A 17 -6.22 5.69 -5.32
CA LEU A 17 -7.21 5.03 -4.47
C LEU A 17 -6.54 3.99 -3.54
N ALA A 18 -5.62 3.19 -4.08
CA ALA A 18 -4.86 2.22 -3.28
C ALA A 18 -3.94 2.90 -2.25
N ALA A 19 -3.35 4.05 -2.57
CA ALA A 19 -2.59 4.86 -1.61
C ALA A 19 -3.46 5.36 -0.44
N VAL A 20 -4.62 5.95 -0.75
CA VAL A 20 -5.56 6.47 0.25
C VAL A 20 -6.10 5.33 1.13
N ALA A 21 -6.50 4.21 0.52
CA ALA A 21 -7.00 3.04 1.25
C ALA A 21 -5.92 2.43 2.17
N TRP A 22 -4.68 2.31 1.69
CA TRP A 22 -3.57 1.74 2.47
C TRP A 22 -3.15 2.64 3.64
N VAL A 23 -3.01 3.95 3.42
CA VAL A 23 -2.62 4.91 4.47
C VAL A 23 -3.76 5.10 5.47
N GLY A 24 -4.98 5.37 5.00
CA GLY A 24 -6.16 5.54 5.86
C GLY A 24 -6.47 4.29 6.67
N GLY A 25 -6.40 3.12 6.04
CA GLY A 25 -6.51 1.83 6.73
C GLY A 25 -5.42 1.64 7.79
N SER A 26 -4.16 1.95 7.49
CA SER A 26 -3.05 1.83 8.46
C SER A 26 -3.25 2.72 9.69
N ILE A 27 -3.76 3.94 9.51
CA ILE A 27 -4.12 4.84 10.61
C ILE A 27 -5.29 4.27 11.43
N PHE A 28 -6.37 3.86 10.77
CA PHE A 28 -7.55 3.24 11.40
C PHE A 28 -7.19 1.98 12.20
N TYR A 29 -6.30 1.13 11.67
CA TYR A 29 -5.81 -0.06 12.36
C TYR A 29 -5.10 0.29 13.68
N ILE A 30 -4.22 1.30 13.66
CA ILE A 30 -3.42 1.70 14.83
C ILE A 30 -4.28 2.42 15.87
N MET A 31 -5.18 3.31 15.44
CA MET A 31 -5.97 4.17 16.33
C MET A 31 -7.29 3.55 16.81
N VAL A 32 -7.94 2.71 16.01
CA VAL A 32 -9.29 2.18 16.29
C VAL A 32 -9.27 0.67 16.49
N LEU A 33 -8.82 -0.10 15.50
CA LEU A 33 -8.99 -1.56 15.50
C LEU A 33 -8.10 -2.26 16.55
N ARG A 34 -6.83 -1.85 16.67
CA ARG A 34 -5.87 -2.41 17.65
C ARG A 34 -6.23 -2.04 19.10
N PRO A 35 -6.65 -0.81 19.45
CA PRO A 35 -7.15 -0.51 20.79
C PRO A 35 -8.50 -1.17 21.10
N SER A 36 -9.41 -1.28 20.12
CA SER A 36 -10.70 -1.97 20.30
C SER A 36 -10.51 -3.44 20.66
N ARG A 37 -9.73 -4.20 19.87
CA ARG A 37 -9.40 -5.61 20.16
C ARG A 37 -8.72 -5.83 21.52
N ARG A 38 -8.05 -4.83 22.08
CA ARG A 38 -7.43 -4.90 23.42
C ARG A 38 -8.41 -4.67 24.58
N ARG A 39 -9.64 -4.23 24.29
CA ARG A 39 -10.70 -3.96 25.27
C ARG A 39 -11.85 -4.98 25.21
N MET A 40 -11.84 -5.89 24.22
CA MET A 40 -12.83 -6.95 24.06
C MET A 40 -12.59 -8.07 25.07
N GLN A 41 -13.68 -8.62 25.63
CA GLN A 41 -13.66 -9.82 26.46
C GLN A 41 -13.42 -11.08 25.58
N PRO A 42 -13.01 -12.23 26.15
CA PRO A 42 -12.64 -13.43 25.38
C PRO A 42 -13.66 -13.86 24.33
N ASP A 43 -14.95 -13.90 24.69
CA ASP A 43 -16.02 -14.38 23.79
C ASP A 43 -16.29 -13.42 22.60
N ALA A 44 -15.89 -12.15 22.71
CA ALA A 44 -15.95 -11.19 21.61
C ALA A 44 -14.72 -11.25 20.68
N SER A 45 -13.71 -12.06 21.01
CA SER A 45 -12.43 -12.08 20.29
C SER A 45 -12.50 -12.71 18.90
N GLU A 46 -13.43 -13.65 18.67
CA GLU A 46 -13.57 -14.37 17.39
C GLU A 46 -14.07 -13.44 16.27
N TYR A 47 -15.11 -12.65 16.53
CA TYR A 47 -15.55 -11.56 15.63
C TYR A 47 -14.42 -10.54 15.38
N GLY A 48 -13.66 -10.19 16.42
CA GLY A 48 -12.48 -9.32 16.30
C GLY A 48 -11.33 -9.93 15.49
N ALA A 49 -11.23 -11.26 15.42
CA ALA A 49 -10.28 -11.97 14.57
C ALA A 49 -10.74 -11.98 13.10
N ALA A 50 -12.01 -12.28 12.83
CA ALA A 50 -12.60 -12.27 11.49
C ALA A 50 -12.49 -10.89 10.83
N ILE A 51 -12.89 -9.82 11.51
CA ILE A 51 -12.74 -8.43 11.03
C ILE A 51 -11.26 -8.11 10.76
N GLY A 52 -10.35 -8.63 11.59
CA GLY A 52 -8.90 -8.48 11.40
C GLY A 52 -8.34 -9.22 10.18
N ALA A 53 -8.95 -10.34 9.78
CA ALA A 53 -8.58 -11.10 8.59
C ALA A 53 -9.02 -10.39 7.31
N GLU A 54 -10.29 -9.97 7.24
CA GLU A 54 -10.82 -9.20 6.11
C GLU A 54 -10.06 -7.88 5.91
N PHE A 55 -9.84 -7.15 7.00
CA PHE A 55 -9.03 -5.92 6.96
C PHE A 55 -7.61 -6.18 6.42
N ARG A 56 -6.98 -7.30 6.78
CA ARG A 56 -5.66 -7.69 6.27
C ARG A 56 -5.70 -8.07 4.78
N SER A 57 -6.78 -8.70 4.32
CA SER A 57 -7.01 -9.02 2.90
C SER A 57 -7.09 -7.74 2.05
N LEU A 58 -7.88 -6.76 2.50
CA LEU A 58 -7.98 -5.44 1.86
C LEU A 58 -6.64 -4.69 1.83
N VAL A 59 -5.89 -4.68 2.94
CA VAL A 59 -4.55 -4.07 3.02
C VAL A 59 -3.56 -4.75 2.07
N ASN A 60 -3.52 -6.09 2.02
CA ASN A 60 -2.67 -6.82 1.08
C ASN A 60 -3.01 -6.49 -0.38
N THR A 61 -4.30 -6.39 -0.69
CA THR A 61 -4.79 -6.04 -2.04
C THR A 61 -4.37 -4.62 -2.43
N ALA A 62 -4.54 -3.65 -1.53
CA ALA A 62 -4.10 -2.27 -1.75
C ALA A 62 -2.58 -2.16 -1.96
N ILE A 63 -1.77 -2.92 -1.22
CA ILE A 63 -0.31 -3.01 -1.41
C ILE A 63 0.02 -3.61 -2.80
N GLY A 64 -0.67 -4.68 -3.22
CA GLY A 64 -0.49 -5.28 -4.54
C GLY A 64 -0.79 -4.30 -5.68
N VAL A 65 -1.92 -3.58 -5.59
CA VAL A 65 -2.28 -2.53 -6.56
C VAL A 65 -1.25 -1.41 -6.56
N LEU A 66 -0.82 -0.92 -5.39
CA LEU A 66 0.21 0.13 -5.27
C LEU A 66 1.52 -0.25 -5.97
N LEU A 67 2.02 -1.46 -5.75
CA LEU A 67 3.26 -1.95 -6.35
C LEU A 67 3.12 -2.10 -7.86
N LEU A 68 2.07 -2.77 -8.34
CA LEU A 68 1.85 -3.02 -9.77
C LEU A 68 1.66 -1.70 -10.55
N THR A 69 0.73 -0.85 -10.10
CA THR A 69 0.47 0.45 -10.74
C THR A 69 1.67 1.38 -10.62
N GLY A 70 2.41 1.32 -9.50
CA GLY A 70 3.64 2.08 -9.29
C GLY A 70 4.72 1.71 -10.30
N VAL A 71 4.97 0.42 -10.55
CA VAL A 71 5.91 -0.05 -11.58
C VAL A 71 5.47 0.40 -12.98
N ILE A 72 4.20 0.24 -13.34
CA ILE A 72 3.71 0.62 -14.67
C ILE A 72 3.84 2.14 -14.90
N LEU A 73 3.45 2.96 -13.92
CA LEU A 73 3.60 4.42 -13.99
C LEU A 73 5.07 4.83 -14.08
N SER A 74 5.96 4.17 -13.33
CA SER A 74 7.41 4.40 -13.36
C SER A 74 7.99 4.12 -14.75
N LEU A 75 7.69 2.96 -15.32
CA LEU A 75 8.16 2.58 -16.66
C LEU A 75 7.60 3.52 -17.73
N SER A 76 6.30 3.84 -17.68
CA SER A 76 5.65 4.73 -18.67
C SER A 76 6.24 6.15 -18.71
N ARG A 77 6.93 6.58 -17.64
CA ARG A 77 7.65 7.87 -17.59
C ARG A 77 9.18 7.72 -17.47
N LEU A 78 9.68 6.53 -17.80
CA LEU A 78 11.05 6.31 -18.29
C LEU A 78 11.06 6.18 -19.83
N THR A 79 10.00 5.65 -20.44
CA THR A 79 9.87 5.47 -21.90
C THR A 79 9.29 6.68 -22.65
N ALA A 80 9.13 7.84 -22.00
CA ALA A 80 8.64 9.06 -22.62
C ALA A 80 9.75 10.12 -22.62
N ASP A 81 10.01 10.79 -23.75
CA ASP A 81 11.18 11.66 -24.02
C ASP A 81 11.35 12.91 -23.12
N THR A 82 10.57 13.02 -22.04
CA THR A 82 10.65 14.09 -21.04
C THR A 82 11.24 13.60 -19.70
N VAL A 83 12.17 12.64 -19.73
CA VAL A 83 12.91 12.17 -18.54
C VAL A 83 13.95 13.21 -18.10
N THR A 84 13.54 14.16 -17.26
CA THR A 84 14.48 15.05 -16.57
C THR A 84 15.24 14.31 -15.46
N ALA A 85 16.57 14.47 -15.39
CA ALA A 85 17.40 13.86 -14.35
C ALA A 85 16.86 13.91 -12.90
N PRO A 86 16.34 15.05 -12.37
CA PRO A 86 15.78 15.08 -11.01
C PRO A 86 14.54 14.18 -10.83
N TYR A 87 13.75 13.91 -11.87
CA TYR A 87 12.64 12.97 -11.78
C TYR A 87 13.12 11.54 -11.53
N VAL A 88 14.20 11.11 -12.21
CA VAL A 88 14.81 9.79 -11.99
C VAL A 88 15.34 9.66 -10.56
N GLY A 89 15.97 10.70 -10.02
CA GLY A 89 16.42 10.72 -8.62
C GLY A 89 15.27 10.52 -7.62
N VAL A 90 14.17 11.24 -7.79
CA VAL A 90 12.95 11.08 -6.95
C VAL A 90 12.32 9.69 -7.12
N LEU A 91 12.37 9.12 -8.33
CA LEU A 91 11.84 7.78 -8.62
C LEU A 91 12.65 6.68 -7.94
N VAL A 92 13.99 6.73 -8.04
CA VAL A 92 14.91 5.79 -7.36
C VAL A 92 14.76 5.91 -5.84
N ALA A 93 14.68 7.13 -5.31
CA ALA A 93 14.43 7.35 -3.88
C ALA A 93 13.10 6.74 -3.41
N LYS A 94 12.02 6.87 -4.21
CA LYS A 94 10.74 6.19 -3.94
C LYS A 94 10.85 4.67 -3.94
N ILE A 95 11.59 4.08 -4.88
CA ILE A 95 11.77 2.63 -4.97
C ILE A 95 12.56 2.11 -3.74
N ILE A 96 13.66 2.78 -3.38
CA ILE A 96 14.45 2.45 -2.18
C ILE A 96 13.58 2.54 -0.91
N LEU A 97 12.79 3.61 -0.75
CA LEU A 97 11.91 3.79 0.40
C LEU A 97 10.80 2.73 0.46
N ALA A 98 10.21 2.35 -0.69
CA ALA A 98 9.21 1.30 -0.76
C ALA A 98 9.78 -0.08 -0.40
N LEU A 99 10.97 -0.42 -0.90
CA LEU A 99 11.70 -1.64 -0.54
C LEU A 99 12.04 -1.67 0.95
N TYR A 100 12.50 -0.56 1.51
CA TYR A 100 12.78 -0.42 2.95
C TYR A 100 11.52 -0.59 3.81
N MET A 101 10.40 0.04 3.44
CA MET A 101 9.12 -0.16 4.12
C MET A 101 8.67 -1.62 4.07
N PHE A 102 8.80 -2.29 2.92
CA PHE A 102 8.41 -3.69 2.76
C PHE A 102 9.32 -4.63 3.58
N TYR A 103 10.63 -4.35 3.62
CA TYR A 103 11.59 -5.05 4.48
C TYR A 103 11.24 -4.89 5.96
N VAL A 104 11.02 -3.68 6.46
CA VAL A 104 10.63 -3.43 7.86
C VAL A 104 9.32 -4.14 8.22
N VAL A 105 8.31 -4.09 7.35
CA VAL A 105 7.02 -4.78 7.60
C VAL A 105 7.16 -6.30 7.62
N ARG A 106 8.00 -6.89 6.74
CA ARG A 106 8.15 -8.34 6.61
C ARG A 106 9.15 -8.96 7.60
N PHE A 107 10.23 -8.25 7.93
CA PHE A 107 11.36 -8.77 8.71
C PHE A 107 11.38 -8.28 10.17
N LEU A 108 10.80 -7.12 10.47
CA LEU A 108 10.84 -6.53 11.83
C LEU A 108 9.59 -6.80 12.68
N ARG A 109 8.55 -7.43 12.11
CA ARG A 109 7.31 -7.82 12.80
C ARG A 109 7.10 -9.31 13.17
N PRO A 110 7.93 -10.30 12.79
CA PRO A 110 7.74 -11.69 13.29
C PRO A 110 7.88 -11.82 14.82
N HIS A 111 8.82 -11.10 15.44
CA HIS A 111 9.31 -11.38 16.80
C HIS A 111 8.60 -10.63 17.95
N ILE A 112 7.33 -10.28 17.79
CA ILE A 112 6.54 -9.59 18.85
C ILE A 112 5.28 -10.40 19.23
N TYR A 113 5.33 -11.72 19.00
CA TYR A 113 4.25 -12.68 19.25
C TYR A 113 4.75 -14.05 19.74
N THR A 114 5.97 -14.09 20.29
CA THR A 114 6.57 -15.22 21.03
C THR A 114 6.80 -14.76 22.46
#